data_AF-A0A1L9S0F2-F1
#
_entry.id   AF-A0A1L9S0F2-F1
#
_cell.length_a   1.000
_cell.length_b   1.000
_cell.length_c   1.000
_cell.angle_alpha   90.00
_cell.angle_beta   90.00
_cell.angle_gamma   90.00
#
_symmetry.space_group_name_H-M   'P 1'
#
loop_
_entity.id
_entity.type
_entity.pdbx_description
1 polymer ?
#
loop_
_entity_poly.entity_id
_entity_poly.type
_entity_poly.pdbx_seq_one_letter_code
_entity_poly.pdbx_strand_id
1 'polypeptide(L)'
;MAPSEESILSNFLLSSAPLPTVISLQQFTELFPKRLRSHPHIKVLYRELQELREQDMNQVNGNIDTERQQGERQKAELRRSIMKTGVDGMSENDRREIDMDVQLFGKSSSSSSDDYHSVSSLLAAMETACEGIEREISDVDKDASEMLSRLNANVGELSDLRYGKMQGPPGTADDAVNEAIKGLNNLEDTCYRNIPPFIPYLLYNTMPSIPLHPRTINPSTPSNDNPLPQLLQTPSGLAILELQGTINVPSPEDDQEENTITDENESNNPSTAFETPIGKLMFPDYSPLNPDDTKWMKRVYLYVGRYQRMTGEVKKLGQPIALVQRRQPTGEDGEGGGEGDELEIVEVVKYKLFFKNRPEPVNDS
;
A
#
# COMPACT_ATOMS: atom_id res chain seq x y z
N MET A 1 9.78 -11.55 -1.76
CA MET A 1 10.75 -10.49 -2.07
C MET A 1 10.01 -9.46 -2.90
N ALA A 2 10.06 -8.17 -2.55
CA ALA A 2 9.50 -7.12 -3.41
C ALA A 2 10.27 -7.10 -4.75
N PRO A 3 9.61 -6.88 -5.90
CA PRO A 3 10.31 -6.78 -7.18
C PRO A 3 11.23 -5.56 -7.16
N SER A 4 12.48 -5.72 -7.60
CA SER A 4 13.41 -4.61 -7.77
C SER A 4 12.87 -3.60 -8.79
N GLU A 5 13.30 -2.34 -8.72
CA GLU A 5 12.96 -1.33 -9.73
C GLU A 5 13.27 -1.82 -11.16
N GLU A 6 14.43 -2.46 -11.32
CA GLU A 6 14.81 -3.16 -12.56
C GLU A 6 13.78 -4.21 -12.97
N SER A 7 13.29 -5.02 -12.03
CA SER A 7 12.24 -6.01 -12.29
C SER A 7 10.90 -5.37 -12.65
N ILE A 8 10.56 -4.21 -12.07
CA ILE A 8 9.30 -3.49 -12.38
C ILE A 8 9.40 -2.87 -13.77
N LEU A 9 10.48 -2.14 -14.04
CA LEU A 9 10.69 -1.46 -15.32
C LEU A 9 10.86 -2.46 -16.46
N SER A 10 11.62 -3.54 -16.26
CA SER A 10 11.76 -4.59 -17.28
C SER A 10 10.44 -5.33 -17.51
N ASN A 11 9.70 -5.68 -16.46
CA ASN A 11 8.42 -6.35 -16.62
C ASN A 11 7.39 -5.45 -17.31
N PHE A 12 7.31 -4.17 -16.92
CA PHE A 12 6.35 -3.24 -17.51
C PHE A 12 6.70 -2.85 -18.95
N LEU A 13 7.98 -2.57 -19.23
CA LEU A 13 8.39 -2.01 -20.53
C LEU A 13 8.86 -3.08 -21.54
N LEU A 14 9.42 -4.21 -21.10
CA LEU A 14 10.05 -5.20 -21.99
C LEU A 14 9.22 -6.47 -22.16
N SER A 15 8.42 -6.89 -21.18
CA SER A 15 7.66 -8.17 -21.28
C SER A 15 6.63 -8.18 -22.43
N SER A 16 6.04 -7.02 -22.70
CA SER A 16 5.02 -6.83 -23.76
C SER A 16 5.59 -6.22 -25.06
N ALA A 17 6.90 -5.97 -25.11
CA ALA A 17 7.55 -5.28 -26.21
C ALA A 17 7.79 -6.12 -27.49
N PRO A 18 8.06 -7.45 -27.44
CA PRO A 18 8.38 -8.21 -28.63
C PRO A 18 7.29 -8.16 -29.70
N LEU A 19 7.68 -7.99 -30.97
CA LEU A 19 6.73 -7.90 -32.08
C LEU A 19 5.76 -9.11 -32.13
N PRO A 20 6.19 -10.37 -31.92
CA PRO A 20 5.28 -11.52 -31.93
C PRO A 20 4.21 -11.48 -30.84
N THR A 21 4.48 -10.82 -29.71
CA THR A 21 3.51 -10.63 -28.61
C THR A 21 2.43 -9.62 -29.00
N VAL A 22 2.79 -8.61 -29.80
CA VAL A 22 1.86 -7.56 -30.26
C VAL A 22 1.08 -7.99 -31.50
N ILE A 23 1.75 -8.61 -32.48
CA ILE A 23 1.13 -9.14 -33.69
C ILE A 23 1.92 -10.34 -34.19
N SER A 24 1.28 -11.51 -34.25
CA SER A 24 1.90 -12.70 -34.82
C SER A 24 2.14 -12.56 -36.32
N LEU A 25 3.09 -13.33 -36.88
CA LEU A 25 3.33 -13.37 -38.33
C LEU A 25 2.06 -13.70 -39.12
N GLN A 26 1.18 -14.55 -38.57
CA GLN A 26 -0.09 -14.90 -39.20
C GLN A 26 -1.01 -13.68 -39.28
N GLN A 27 -1.24 -13.00 -38.16
CA GLN A 27 -2.07 -11.78 -38.12
C GLN A 27 -1.48 -10.66 -38.99
N PHE A 28 -0.15 -10.52 -39.00
CA PHE A 28 0.54 -9.56 -39.87
C PHE A 28 0.31 -9.89 -41.35
N THR A 29 0.36 -11.17 -41.73
CA THR A 29 0.08 -11.62 -43.10
C THR A 29 -1.37 -11.35 -43.50
N GLU A 30 -2.30 -11.40 -42.56
CA GLU A 30 -3.72 -11.12 -42.82
C GLU A 30 -4.02 -9.66 -43.19
N LEU A 31 -3.15 -8.72 -42.78
CA LEU A 31 -3.23 -7.30 -43.16
C LEU A 31 -3.04 -7.07 -44.66
N PHE A 32 -2.46 -8.03 -45.38
CA PHE A 32 -2.25 -7.95 -46.82
C PHE A 32 -3.40 -8.60 -47.61
N PRO A 33 -3.72 -8.09 -48.82
CA PRO A 33 -4.73 -8.70 -49.70
C PRO A 33 -4.44 -10.18 -49.98
N LYS A 34 -5.48 -11.03 -50.04
CA LYS A 34 -5.35 -12.51 -50.21
C LYS A 34 -4.37 -12.94 -51.31
N ARG A 35 -4.34 -12.21 -52.44
CA ARG A 35 -3.44 -12.43 -53.59
C ARG A 35 -1.94 -12.25 -53.28
N LEU A 36 -1.60 -11.48 -52.26
CA LEU A 36 -0.21 -11.16 -51.89
C LEU A 36 0.26 -11.88 -50.62
N ARG A 37 -0.62 -12.58 -49.90
CA ARG A 37 -0.29 -13.24 -48.62
C ARG A 37 0.78 -14.32 -48.72
N SER A 38 0.93 -14.95 -49.89
CA SER A 38 1.97 -15.93 -50.17
C SER A 38 3.29 -15.31 -50.62
N HIS A 39 3.40 -13.98 -50.68
CA HIS A 39 4.58 -13.30 -51.19
C HIS A 39 5.75 -13.38 -50.17
N PRO A 40 6.97 -13.79 -50.58
CA PRO A 40 8.09 -13.99 -49.67
C PRO A 40 8.51 -12.72 -48.91
N HIS A 41 8.37 -11.55 -49.53
CA HIS A 41 8.70 -10.26 -48.90
C HIS A 41 7.89 -9.92 -47.64
N ILE A 42 6.71 -10.49 -47.43
CA ILE A 42 5.93 -10.24 -46.20
C ILE A 42 6.67 -10.79 -44.98
N LYS A 43 7.30 -11.97 -45.12
CA LYS A 43 8.12 -12.57 -44.07
C LYS A 43 9.42 -11.79 -43.83
N VAL A 44 10.01 -11.24 -44.89
CA VAL A 44 11.21 -10.39 -44.80
C VAL A 44 10.88 -9.10 -44.06
N LEU A 45 9.81 -8.41 -44.44
CA LEU A 45 9.36 -7.19 -43.78
C LEU A 45 9.03 -7.41 -42.29
N TYR A 46 8.37 -8.53 -41.98
CA TYR A 46 8.09 -8.88 -40.58
C TYR A 46 9.39 -9.11 -39.77
N ARG A 47 10.41 -9.73 -40.38
CA ARG A 47 11.72 -9.89 -39.75
C ARG A 47 12.45 -8.56 -39.57
N GLU A 48 12.41 -7.66 -40.55
CA GLU A 48 12.98 -6.31 -40.43
C GLU A 48 12.31 -5.50 -39.30
N LEU A 49 10.97 -5.58 -39.20
CA LEU A 49 10.23 -4.94 -38.11
C LEU A 49 10.57 -5.54 -36.75
N GLN A 50 10.84 -6.84 -36.69
CA GLN A 50 11.29 -7.50 -35.47
C GLN A 50 12.68 -6.99 -35.04
N GLU A 51 13.61 -6.83 -35.99
CA GLU A 51 14.96 -6.32 -35.74
C GLU A 51 14.96 -4.86 -35.29
N LEU A 52 14.18 -3.98 -35.95
CA LEU A 52 14.02 -2.58 -35.52
C LEU A 52 13.48 -2.48 -34.09
N ARG A 53 12.49 -3.31 -33.75
CA ARG A 53 11.89 -3.30 -32.42
C ARG A 53 12.83 -3.87 -31.36
N GLU A 54 13.68 -4.83 -31.71
CA GLU A 54 14.73 -5.34 -30.83
C GLU A 54 15.79 -4.26 -30.55
N GLN A 55 16.14 -3.45 -31.55
CA GLN A 55 17.02 -2.29 -31.36
C GLN A 55 16.42 -1.27 -30.39
N ASP A 56 15.14 -0.93 -30.55
CA ASP A 56 14.44 -0.02 -29.63
C ASP A 56 14.39 -0.60 -28.20
N MET A 57 14.13 -1.91 -28.08
CA MET A 57 14.10 -2.61 -26.80
C MET A 57 15.49 -2.59 -26.11
N ASN A 58 16.57 -2.72 -26.87
CA ASN A 58 17.93 -2.59 -26.34
C ASN A 58 18.21 -1.17 -25.84
N GLN A 59 17.71 -0.14 -26.52
CA GLN A 59 17.81 1.24 -26.06
C GLN A 59 17.04 1.46 -24.76
N VAL A 60 15.80 0.95 -24.67
CA VAL A 60 15.00 1.01 -23.44
C VAL A 60 15.72 0.29 -22.30
N ASN A 61 16.33 -0.87 -22.57
CA ASN A 61 17.09 -1.60 -21.55
C ASN A 61 18.29 -0.79 -21.02
N GLY A 62 19.04 -0.13 -21.90
CA GLY A 62 20.13 0.77 -21.48
C GLY A 62 19.64 2.00 -20.69
N ASN A 63 18.44 2.49 -20.99
CA ASN A 63 17.82 3.56 -20.21
C ASN A 63 17.40 3.06 -18.82
N ILE A 64 16.87 1.84 -18.71
CA ILE A 64 16.53 1.21 -17.41
C ILE A 64 17.78 1.07 -16.54
N ASP A 65 18.92 0.66 -17.11
CA ASP A 65 20.19 0.58 -16.37
C ASP A 65 20.65 1.96 -15.85
N THR A 66 20.46 2.99 -16.66
CA THR A 66 20.79 4.38 -16.31
C THR A 66 19.88 4.90 -15.21
N GLU A 67 18.56 4.66 -15.34
CA GLU A 67 17.55 5.04 -14.35
C GLU A 67 17.82 4.34 -13.01
N ARG A 68 18.13 3.04 -13.02
CA ARG A 68 18.46 2.28 -11.80
C ARG A 68 19.63 2.90 -11.02
N GLN A 69 20.67 3.33 -11.73
CA GLN A 69 21.82 4.00 -11.10
C GLN A 69 21.44 5.37 -10.52
N GLN A 70 20.54 6.10 -11.19
CA GLN A 70 20.04 7.38 -10.71
C GLN A 70 19.10 7.21 -9.51
N GLY A 71 18.20 6.23 -9.53
CA GLY A 71 17.30 5.88 -8.44
C GLY A 71 18.05 5.53 -7.16
N GLU A 72 19.12 4.73 -7.27
CA GLU A 72 19.99 4.43 -6.12
C GLU A 72 20.70 5.68 -5.59
N ARG A 73 21.18 6.57 -6.47
CA ARG A 73 21.79 7.85 -6.05
C ARG A 73 20.79 8.76 -5.36
N GLN A 74 19.58 8.90 -5.91
CA GLN A 74 18.50 9.69 -5.31
C GLN A 74 18.06 9.11 -3.95
N LYS A 75 17.97 7.78 -3.84
CA LYS A 75 17.66 7.10 -2.57
C LYS A 75 18.77 7.33 -1.54
N ALA A 76 20.04 7.30 -1.96
CA ALA A 76 21.18 7.59 -1.11
C ALA A 76 21.24 9.07 -0.69
N GLU A 77 20.96 9.99 -1.61
CA GLU A 77 20.90 11.43 -1.36
C GLU A 77 19.75 11.77 -0.43
N LEU A 78 18.57 11.17 -0.62
CA LEU A 78 17.43 11.32 0.29
C LEU A 78 17.79 10.84 1.70
N ARG A 79 18.42 9.67 1.83
CA ARG A 79 18.91 9.18 3.13
C ARG A 79 19.93 10.12 3.76
N ARG A 80 20.89 10.63 2.97
CA ARG A 80 21.89 11.61 3.43
C ARG A 80 21.25 12.94 3.82
N SER A 81 20.27 13.41 3.05
CA SER A 81 19.53 14.64 3.31
C SER A 81 18.72 14.50 4.59
N ILE A 82 18.00 13.38 4.79
CA ILE A 82 17.29 13.08 6.05
C ILE A 82 18.26 13.09 7.24
N MET A 83 19.47 12.54 7.08
CA MET A 83 20.46 12.49 8.14
C MET A 83 21.17 13.84 8.40
N LYS A 84 21.40 14.65 7.34
CA LYS A 84 22.13 15.93 7.37
C LYS A 84 21.25 17.13 7.70
N THR A 85 20.00 17.14 7.24
CA THR A 85 19.06 18.24 7.50
C THR A 85 18.49 18.22 8.91
N GLY A 86 18.82 17.19 9.73
CA GLY A 86 18.59 17.18 11.17
C GLY A 86 17.35 17.97 11.55
N VAL A 87 16.20 17.55 11.00
CA VAL A 87 14.98 18.35 11.05
C VAL A 87 14.69 18.66 12.52
N ASP A 88 14.84 19.93 12.87
CA ASP A 88 14.18 20.53 14.02
C ASP A 88 12.67 20.29 13.82
N GLY A 89 12.18 19.20 14.40
CA GLY A 89 10.83 18.69 14.14
C GLY A 89 10.70 17.17 14.12
N MET A 90 11.78 16.38 13.98
CA MET A 90 11.68 14.94 14.23
C MET A 90 11.60 14.71 15.74
N SER A 91 10.40 14.38 16.20
CA SER A 91 10.19 13.97 17.59
C SER A 91 11.01 12.70 17.86
N GLU A 92 11.37 12.45 19.12
CA GLU A 92 11.82 11.13 19.60
C GLU A 92 10.92 9.98 19.12
N ASN A 93 9.66 10.30 18.79
CA ASN A 93 8.69 9.42 18.19
C ASN A 93 8.98 9.05 16.72
N ASP A 94 9.40 9.99 15.90
CA ASP A 94 9.65 9.77 14.46
C ASP A 94 10.94 8.97 14.26
N ARG A 95 11.95 9.23 15.11
CA ARG A 95 13.19 8.44 15.13
C ARG A 95 12.95 6.98 15.51
N ARG A 96 12.10 6.74 16.53
CA ARG A 96 11.72 5.37 16.94
C ARG A 96 10.89 4.64 15.90
N GLU A 97 10.04 5.36 15.16
CA GLU A 97 9.25 4.78 14.08
C GLU A 97 10.15 4.28 12.93
N ILE A 98 11.13 5.10 12.54
CA ILE A 98 12.11 4.73 11.51
C ILE A 98 12.99 3.55 11.96
N ASP A 99 13.50 3.57 13.19
CA ASP A 99 14.31 2.48 13.73
C ASP A 99 13.52 1.16 13.79
N MET A 100 12.24 1.22 14.16
CA MET A 100 11.35 0.04 14.24
C MET A 100 11.03 -0.54 12.86
N ASP A 101 10.73 0.30 11.87
CA ASP A 101 10.48 -0.15 10.49
C ASP A 101 11.75 -0.76 9.88
N VAL A 102 12.93 -0.20 10.21
CA VAL A 102 14.24 -0.78 9.82
C VAL A 102 14.51 -2.11 10.53
N GLN A 103 14.13 -2.27 11.80
CA GLN A 103 14.36 -3.53 12.53
C GLN A 103 13.43 -4.66 12.07
N LEU A 104 12.24 -4.32 11.55
CA LEU A 104 11.21 -5.29 11.13
C LEU A 104 11.34 -5.70 9.65
N PHE A 105 11.77 -4.78 8.78
CA PHE A 105 11.86 -5.00 7.33
C PHE A 105 13.29 -4.82 6.77
N GLY A 106 14.18 -4.13 7.48
CA GLY A 106 15.58 -4.00 7.12
C GLY A 106 16.34 -5.28 7.42
N LYS A 107 16.87 -5.90 6.37
CA LYS A 107 17.84 -6.98 6.46
C LYS A 107 18.92 -6.61 7.47
N SER A 108 19.14 -7.46 8.47
CA SER A 108 20.05 -7.25 9.59
C SER A 108 21.46 -6.81 9.15
N SER A 109 21.72 -5.51 9.09
CA SER A 109 23.02 -4.98 9.48
C SER A 109 22.89 -4.66 10.95
N SER A 110 23.48 -5.51 11.78
CA SER A 110 23.71 -5.28 13.20
C SER A 110 24.15 -3.82 13.43
N SER A 111 23.24 -2.97 13.86
CA SER A 111 23.57 -1.74 14.60
C SER A 111 23.98 -2.17 16.02
N SER A 112 25.05 -2.97 16.10
CA SER A 112 25.76 -3.22 17.34
C SER A 112 26.57 -1.96 17.65
N SER A 113 26.06 -1.14 18.57
CA SER A 113 26.71 -0.64 19.80
C SER A 113 28.26 -0.38 19.85
N ASP A 114 28.98 -0.29 18.74
CA ASP A 114 30.46 -0.19 18.70
C ASP A 114 30.94 1.09 17.99
N ASP A 115 30.18 2.18 18.05
CA ASP A 115 30.61 3.52 17.59
C ASP A 115 31.54 4.20 18.61
N TYR A 116 32.61 3.51 18.99
CA TYR A 116 33.79 4.14 19.58
C TYR A 116 34.97 3.96 18.63
N HIS A 117 35.26 5.00 17.83
CA HIS A 117 36.44 5.00 16.99
C HIS A 117 37.72 4.98 17.84
N SER A 118 38.62 4.04 17.57
CA SER A 118 40.03 4.18 17.97
C SER A 118 40.68 5.30 17.14
N VAL A 119 41.80 5.88 17.60
CA VAL A 119 42.49 6.96 16.89
C VAL A 119 42.83 6.60 15.44
N SER A 120 43.19 5.34 15.18
CA SER A 120 43.45 4.83 13.82
C SER A 120 42.17 4.67 13.00
N SER A 121 41.08 4.20 13.60
CA SER A 121 39.78 4.10 12.93
C SER A 121 39.20 5.50 12.62
N LEU A 122 39.37 6.45 13.54
CA LEU A 122 38.95 7.84 13.35
C LEU A 122 39.73 8.51 12.23
N LEU A 123 41.06 8.34 12.20
CA LEU A 123 41.89 8.92 11.13
C LEU A 123 41.48 8.34 9.76
N ALA A 124 41.31 7.02 9.65
CA ALA A 124 40.86 6.39 8.42
C ALA A 124 39.45 6.84 8.00
N ALA A 125 38.53 7.02 8.97
CA ALA A 125 37.20 7.56 8.72
C ALA A 125 37.27 9.02 8.26
N MET A 126 38.15 9.84 8.85
CA MET A 126 38.36 11.23 8.45
C MET A 126 38.99 11.35 7.06
N GLU A 127 39.97 10.52 6.72
CA GLU A 127 40.56 10.48 5.37
C GLU A 127 39.50 10.08 4.33
N THR A 128 38.70 9.05 4.62
CA THR A 128 37.59 8.64 3.74
C THR A 128 36.54 9.75 3.61
N ALA A 129 36.27 10.49 4.69
CA ALA A 129 35.35 11.62 4.67
C ALA A 129 35.90 12.79 3.85
N CYS A 130 37.20 13.09 3.94
CA CYS A 130 37.87 14.10 3.13
C CYS A 130 37.80 13.74 1.65
N GLU A 131 38.15 12.50 1.28
CA GLU A 131 38.02 12.00 -0.10
C GLU A 131 36.57 12.05 -0.59
N GLY A 132 35.61 11.75 0.29
CA GLY A 132 34.18 11.86 0.00
C GLY A 132 33.73 13.28 -0.29
N ILE A 133 34.17 14.25 0.52
CA ILE A 133 33.86 15.68 0.35
C ILE A 133 34.52 16.21 -0.93
N GLU A 134 35.77 15.86 -1.20
CA GLU A 134 36.45 16.27 -2.44
C GLU A 134 35.74 15.74 -3.69
N ARG A 135 35.24 14.51 -3.64
CA ARG A 135 34.42 13.93 -4.71
C ARG A 135 33.08 14.64 -4.86
N GLU A 136 32.41 14.95 -3.74
CA GLU A 136 31.14 15.71 -3.73
C GLU A 136 31.33 17.12 -4.32
N ILE A 137 32.44 17.81 -4.00
CA ILE A 137 32.77 19.11 -4.59
C ILE A 137 32.94 18.98 -6.11
N SER A 138 33.68 17.96 -6.57
CA SER A 138 33.88 17.71 -7.99
C SER A 138 32.55 17.43 -8.72
N ASP A 139 31.65 16.67 -8.11
CA ASP A 139 30.36 16.35 -8.70
C ASP A 139 29.45 17.58 -8.75
N VAL A 140 29.42 18.39 -7.68
CA VAL A 140 28.66 19.66 -7.63
C VAL A 140 29.17 20.65 -8.67
N ASP A 141 30.47 20.78 -8.88
CA ASP A 141 31.03 21.66 -9.92
C ASP A 141 30.64 21.21 -11.34
N LYS A 142 30.58 19.90 -11.57
CA LYS A 142 30.10 19.33 -12.83
C LYS A 142 28.62 19.64 -13.05
N ASP A 143 27.79 19.42 -12.04
CA ASP A 143 26.35 19.70 -12.11
C ASP A 143 26.06 21.19 -12.30
N ALA A 144 26.83 22.07 -11.63
CA ALA A 144 26.75 23.51 -11.82
C ALA A 144 27.10 23.92 -13.26
N SER A 145 28.14 23.30 -13.84
CA SER A 145 28.53 23.53 -15.23
C SER A 145 27.46 23.05 -16.21
N GLU A 146 26.84 21.91 -15.94
CA GLU A 146 25.73 21.39 -16.75
C GLU A 146 24.49 22.29 -16.66
N MET A 147 24.12 22.73 -15.45
CA MET A 147 23.01 23.67 -15.26
C MET A 147 23.26 24.99 -15.98
N LEU A 148 24.46 25.56 -15.89
CA LEU A 148 24.82 26.78 -16.62
C LEU A 148 24.71 26.59 -18.14
N SER A 149 25.11 25.44 -18.65
CA SER A 149 24.95 25.10 -20.07
C SER A 149 23.47 25.05 -20.48
N ARG A 150 22.63 24.37 -19.68
CA ARG A 150 21.18 24.30 -19.91
C ARG A 150 20.52 25.68 -19.84
N LEU A 151 20.91 26.51 -18.88
CA LEU A 151 20.38 27.86 -18.72
C LEU A 151 20.75 28.72 -19.93
N ASN A 152 22.00 28.65 -20.40
CA ASN A 152 22.43 29.35 -21.61
C ASN A 152 21.69 28.85 -22.87
N ALA A 153 21.43 27.55 -22.99
CA ALA A 153 20.63 26.99 -24.07
C ALA A 153 19.19 27.54 -24.05
N ASN A 154 18.53 27.50 -22.88
CA ASN A 154 17.19 28.03 -22.71
C ASN A 154 17.11 29.53 -22.97
N VAL A 155 18.11 30.31 -22.54
CA VAL A 155 18.20 31.75 -22.86
C VAL A 155 18.39 31.96 -24.36
N GLY A 156 19.15 31.09 -25.03
CA GLY A 156 19.25 31.05 -26.49
C GLY A 156 17.89 30.82 -27.16
N GLU A 157 17.14 29.81 -26.72
CA GLU A 157 15.80 29.50 -27.25
C GLU A 157 14.78 30.62 -26.98
N LEU A 158 14.79 31.20 -25.76
CA LEU A 158 13.92 32.33 -25.41
C LEU A 158 14.33 33.63 -26.11
N SER A 159 15.62 33.82 -26.38
CA SER A 159 16.11 34.91 -27.22
C SER A 159 15.68 34.72 -28.67
N ASP A 160 15.64 33.48 -29.17
CA ASP A 160 15.06 33.17 -30.48
C ASP A 160 13.55 33.46 -30.48
N LEU A 161 12.79 33.13 -29.44
CA LEU A 161 11.36 33.51 -29.35
C LEU A 161 11.12 35.03 -29.32
N ARG A 162 12.01 35.80 -28.68
CA ARG A 162 11.88 37.27 -28.57
C ARG A 162 12.32 38.00 -29.84
N TYR A 163 13.28 37.45 -30.60
CA TYR A 163 13.88 38.10 -31.78
C TYR A 163 13.68 37.33 -33.10
N GLY A 164 13.06 36.15 -33.07
CA GLY A 164 12.98 35.18 -34.16
C GLY A 164 11.64 34.40 -34.20
N LYS A 165 10.85 34.71 -35.23
CA LYS A 165 9.96 33.75 -35.92
C LYS A 165 8.65 33.27 -35.28
N MET A 166 8.04 33.98 -34.33
CA MET A 166 6.60 33.80 -33.98
C MET A 166 5.71 34.81 -34.73
N GLN A 167 5.74 34.80 -36.07
CA GLN A 167 4.71 35.45 -36.89
C GLN A 167 3.78 34.37 -37.48
N GLY A 168 2.79 33.94 -36.68
CA GLY A 168 1.56 33.34 -37.21
C GLY A 168 0.52 34.44 -37.50
N PRO A 169 -0.40 34.27 -38.47
CA PRO A 169 -1.34 35.33 -38.85
C PRO A 169 -2.29 35.71 -37.69
N PRO A 170 -2.73 36.98 -37.59
CA PRO A 170 -3.58 37.43 -36.49
C PRO A 170 -4.98 36.80 -36.57
N GLY A 171 -5.47 36.19 -35.46
CA GLY A 171 -6.90 35.86 -35.30
C GLY A 171 -7.29 34.60 -34.49
N THR A 172 -6.37 33.77 -34.01
CA THR A 172 -6.73 32.43 -33.46
C THR A 172 -6.96 32.34 -31.95
N ALA A 173 -6.69 33.40 -31.17
CA ALA A 173 -6.84 33.35 -29.71
C ALA A 173 -8.30 33.47 -29.23
N ASP A 174 -9.13 34.23 -29.95
CA ASP A 174 -10.53 34.48 -29.56
C ASP A 174 -11.46 33.29 -29.82
N ASP A 175 -11.08 32.38 -30.72
CA ASP A 175 -11.95 31.27 -31.13
C ASP A 175 -12.03 30.17 -30.06
N ALA A 176 -10.91 29.87 -29.39
CA ALA A 176 -10.83 28.86 -28.34
C ALA A 176 -11.65 29.22 -27.07
N VAL A 177 -11.76 30.52 -26.75
CA VAL A 177 -12.48 31.01 -25.57
C VAL A 177 -14.00 30.86 -25.74
N ASN A 178 -14.50 31.11 -26.95
CA ASN A 178 -15.93 31.06 -27.25
C ASN A 178 -16.50 29.63 -27.26
N GLU A 179 -15.68 28.64 -27.62
CA GLU A 179 -16.06 27.23 -27.61
C GLU A 179 -16.26 26.69 -26.18
N ALA A 180 -15.39 27.09 -25.24
CA ALA A 180 -15.48 26.69 -23.84
C ALA A 180 -16.77 27.19 -23.15
N ILE A 181 -17.21 28.42 -23.46
CA ILE A 181 -18.42 29.02 -22.89
C ILE A 181 -19.69 28.26 -23.31
N LYS A 182 -19.74 27.75 -24.56
CA LYS A 182 -20.88 26.95 -25.03
C LYS A 182 -20.99 25.61 -24.33
N GLY A 183 -19.86 24.97 -24.01
CA GLY A 183 -19.85 23.69 -23.31
C GLY A 183 -20.44 23.76 -21.90
N LEU A 184 -20.15 24.84 -21.17
CA LEU A 184 -20.58 25.02 -19.78
C LEU A 184 -22.11 25.23 -19.63
N ASN A 185 -22.72 25.96 -20.57
CA ASN A 185 -24.17 26.20 -20.54
C ASN A 185 -24.98 24.90 -20.75
N ASN A 186 -24.46 23.96 -21.54
CA ASN A 186 -25.16 22.71 -21.85
C ASN A 186 -25.14 21.73 -20.65
N LEU A 187 -24.12 21.83 -19.80
CA LEU A 187 -24.00 21.05 -18.56
C LEU A 187 -25.03 21.51 -17.52
N GLU A 188 -25.26 22.82 -17.42
CA GLU A 188 -26.20 23.42 -16.47
C GLU A 188 -27.64 22.95 -16.70
N ASP A 189 -28.11 22.92 -17.96
CA ASP A 189 -29.46 22.49 -18.31
C ASP A 189 -29.74 21.01 -17.99
N THR A 190 -28.70 20.18 -17.96
CA THR A 190 -28.82 18.74 -17.70
C THR A 190 -29.02 18.46 -16.20
N CYS A 191 -28.50 19.32 -15.34
CA CYS A 191 -28.58 19.17 -13.88
C CYS A 191 -29.96 19.50 -13.30
N TYR A 192 -30.78 20.30 -14.00
CA TYR A 192 -32.09 20.73 -13.47
C TYR A 192 -33.28 19.83 -13.85
N ARG A 193 -33.10 18.81 -14.71
CA ARG A 193 -34.21 17.97 -15.23
C ARG A 193 -34.49 16.66 -14.47
N ASN A 194 -33.66 16.24 -13.52
CA ASN A 194 -33.75 14.91 -12.88
C ASN A 194 -33.97 14.95 -11.36
N ILE A 195 -35.13 15.42 -10.89
CA ILE A 195 -35.56 15.21 -9.50
C ILE A 195 -37.04 14.77 -9.46
N PRO A 196 -37.34 13.48 -9.22
CA PRO A 196 -38.70 13.00 -8.99
C PRO A 196 -39.16 13.17 -7.52
N PRO A 197 -40.48 13.31 -7.28
CA PRO A 197 -41.05 13.63 -5.97
C PRO A 197 -41.17 12.43 -5.00
N PHE A 198 -41.06 12.79 -3.73
CA PHE A 198 -41.03 11.99 -2.51
C PHE A 198 -42.42 11.46 -2.12
N ILE A 199 -42.55 10.18 -1.76
CA ILE A 199 -43.76 9.60 -1.13
C ILE A 199 -43.37 8.98 0.22
N PRO A 200 -44.05 9.29 1.34
CA PRO A 200 -43.85 8.61 2.61
C PRO A 200 -45.00 7.63 2.91
N TYR A 201 -44.67 6.41 3.33
CA TYR A 201 -45.57 5.58 4.12
C TYR A 201 -44.79 4.88 5.23
N LEU A 202 -45.17 5.21 6.47
CA LEU A 202 -44.80 4.50 7.69
C LEU A 202 -45.86 3.43 7.97
N LEU A 203 -45.43 2.18 8.18
CA LEU A 203 -46.24 1.17 8.84
C LEU A 203 -45.41 0.56 9.98
N TYR A 204 -45.92 0.76 11.19
CA TYR A 204 -45.45 0.20 12.45
C TYR A 204 -45.53 -1.33 12.38
N ASN A 205 -44.39 -2.00 12.57
CA ASN A 205 -44.32 -3.45 12.79
C ASN A 205 -44.03 -3.69 14.29
N THR A 206 -44.86 -4.51 14.94
CA THR A 206 -44.71 -4.94 16.33
C THR A 206 -43.41 -5.71 16.53
N MET A 207 -42.56 -5.28 17.48
CA MET A 207 -41.24 -5.88 17.70
C MET A 207 -41.34 -7.23 18.45
N PRO A 208 -40.73 -8.32 17.93
CA PRO A 208 -40.53 -9.55 18.68
C PRO A 208 -39.54 -9.31 19.84
N SER A 209 -39.78 -9.94 20.99
CA SER A 209 -38.93 -9.87 22.19
C SER A 209 -38.16 -11.17 22.39
N ILE A 210 -36.86 -11.09 22.66
CA ILE A 210 -35.92 -12.22 22.79
C ILE A 210 -35.22 -12.11 24.15
N PRO A 211 -35.20 -13.17 24.99
CA PRO A 211 -34.56 -13.14 26.32
C PRO A 211 -33.03 -13.09 26.24
N LEU A 212 -32.41 -12.30 27.13
CA LEU A 212 -30.96 -12.11 27.24
C LEU A 212 -30.47 -12.54 28.63
N HIS A 213 -29.52 -13.48 28.66
CA HIS A 213 -28.91 -14.02 29.86
C HIS A 213 -27.57 -13.34 30.19
N PRO A 214 -27.32 -13.01 31.47
CA PRO A 214 -26.02 -12.50 31.90
C PRO A 214 -24.97 -13.62 31.86
N ARG A 215 -23.70 -13.22 31.70
CA ARG A 215 -22.55 -14.13 31.60
C ARG A 215 -22.52 -15.14 32.74
N THR A 216 -22.43 -16.42 32.40
CA THR A 216 -22.12 -17.48 33.36
C THR A 216 -20.62 -17.45 33.68
N ILE A 217 -20.25 -17.10 34.92
CA ILE A 217 -18.84 -17.10 35.35
C ILE A 217 -18.38 -18.55 35.48
N ASN A 218 -17.81 -19.11 34.41
CA ASN A 218 -17.04 -20.35 34.49
C ASN A 218 -15.56 -20.00 34.75
N PRO A 219 -15.00 -20.30 35.94
CA PRO A 219 -13.64 -19.90 36.33
C PRO A 219 -12.55 -20.80 35.72
N SER A 220 -12.75 -21.38 34.54
CA SER A 220 -11.89 -22.42 34.00
C SER A 220 -11.31 -22.09 32.63
N THR A 221 -10.40 -21.11 32.58
CA THR A 221 -9.12 -21.19 31.85
C THR A 221 -8.34 -19.88 32.00
N PRO A 222 -7.27 -19.81 32.82
CA PRO A 222 -6.28 -18.75 32.69
C PRO A 222 -5.45 -19.05 31.42
N SER A 223 -5.81 -18.46 30.28
CA SER A 223 -4.93 -18.44 29.11
C SER A 223 -3.78 -17.48 29.42
N ASN A 224 -2.67 -18.02 29.91
CA ASN A 224 -1.56 -17.26 30.48
C ASN A 224 -0.70 -16.48 29.46
N ASP A 225 -1.02 -16.44 28.18
CA ASP A 225 -0.23 -15.71 27.18
C ASP A 225 -1.13 -14.95 26.20
N ASN A 226 -1.78 -13.88 26.67
CA ASN A 226 -2.41 -12.91 25.76
C ASN A 226 -1.44 -11.75 25.51
N PRO A 227 -0.96 -11.54 24.26
CA PRO A 227 0.00 -10.49 23.93
C PRO A 227 -0.60 -9.07 23.96
N LEU A 228 -1.92 -8.94 24.10
CA LEU A 228 -2.57 -7.64 24.19
C LEU A 228 -2.33 -6.98 25.56
N PRO A 229 -2.24 -5.64 25.60
CA PRO A 229 -2.23 -4.89 26.86
C PRO A 229 -3.39 -5.27 27.79
N GLN A 230 -3.13 -5.36 29.10
CA GLN A 230 -4.12 -5.82 30.11
C GLN A 230 -5.47 -5.08 30.04
N LEU A 231 -5.47 -3.81 29.64
CA LEU A 231 -6.70 -3.03 29.52
C LEU A 231 -7.57 -3.41 28.31
N LEU A 232 -6.95 -3.92 27.25
CA LEU A 232 -7.63 -4.47 26.06
C LEU A 232 -8.02 -5.93 26.25
N GLN A 233 -7.44 -6.62 27.24
CA GLN A 233 -7.79 -7.99 27.56
C GLN A 233 -9.19 -8.03 28.18
N THR A 234 -10.12 -8.68 27.47
CA THR A 234 -11.28 -9.28 28.15
C THR A 234 -10.84 -10.59 28.81
N PRO A 235 -11.57 -11.12 29.80
CA PRO A 235 -11.23 -12.41 30.43
C PRO A 235 -11.09 -13.58 29.46
N SER A 236 -11.75 -13.54 28.30
CA SER A 236 -11.60 -14.53 27.20
C SER A 236 -10.48 -14.18 26.20
N GLY A 237 -9.82 -13.04 26.35
CA GLY A 237 -8.76 -12.56 25.49
C GLY A 237 -9.21 -11.90 24.19
N LEU A 238 -10.52 -11.67 24.01
CA LEU A 238 -11.09 -10.95 22.88
C LEU A 238 -10.82 -9.44 22.96
N ALA A 239 -10.68 -8.80 21.80
CA ALA A 239 -10.61 -7.35 21.65
C ALA A 239 -11.39 -6.89 20.42
N ILE A 240 -11.86 -5.64 20.45
CA ILE A 240 -12.53 -5.02 19.30
C ILE A 240 -11.52 -4.18 18.52
N LEU A 241 -11.45 -4.45 17.22
CA LEU A 241 -10.73 -3.64 16.25
C LEU A 241 -11.74 -3.01 15.28
N GLU A 242 -11.70 -1.68 15.18
CA GLU A 242 -12.55 -0.88 14.30
C GLU A 242 -11.68 -0.17 13.28
N LEU A 243 -11.98 -0.40 12.01
CA LEU A 243 -11.23 0.10 10.86
C LEU A 243 -12.18 0.81 9.89
N GLN A 244 -11.84 2.02 9.47
CA GLN A 244 -12.60 2.75 8.44
C GLN A 244 -12.18 2.28 7.04
N GLY A 245 -12.83 1.23 6.55
CA GLY A 245 -12.54 0.62 5.25
C GLY A 245 -12.95 -0.84 5.20
N THR A 246 -12.44 -1.56 4.22
CA THR A 246 -12.66 -3.00 4.05
C THR A 246 -11.31 -3.73 4.03
N ILE A 247 -11.24 -4.91 4.64
CA ILE A 247 -10.07 -5.79 4.56
C ILE A 247 -10.32 -6.75 3.41
N ASN A 248 -9.41 -6.75 2.43
CA ASN A 248 -9.44 -7.71 1.34
C ASN A 248 -8.72 -8.98 1.80
N VAL A 249 -9.46 -10.08 1.94
CA VAL A 249 -8.93 -11.40 2.26
C VAL A 249 -9.00 -12.30 1.01
N PRO A 250 -8.01 -13.18 0.78
CA PRO A 250 -8.06 -14.16 -0.31
C PRO A 250 -9.30 -15.05 -0.18
N SER A 251 -9.93 -15.37 -1.32
CA SER A 251 -11.03 -16.34 -1.34
C SER A 251 -10.44 -17.75 -1.21
N PRO A 252 -11.03 -18.66 -0.41
CA PRO A 252 -10.56 -20.04 -0.29
C PRO A 252 -10.65 -20.83 -1.62
N GLU A 253 -11.23 -20.27 -2.67
CA GLU A 253 -11.28 -20.85 -4.02
C GLU A 253 -9.99 -20.64 -4.82
N ASP A 254 -9.17 -19.62 -4.49
CA ASP A 254 -7.97 -19.24 -5.26
C ASP A 254 -6.75 -20.13 -4.95
N ASP A 255 -6.77 -20.92 -3.87
CA ASP A 255 -5.65 -21.75 -3.40
C ASP A 255 -5.71 -23.22 -3.92
N GLN A 256 -6.70 -23.59 -4.74
CA GLN A 256 -6.85 -24.97 -5.23
C GLN A 256 -5.89 -25.36 -6.36
N GLU A 257 -5.12 -24.42 -6.93
CA GLU A 257 -4.26 -24.71 -8.10
C GLU A 257 -2.79 -25.06 -7.79
N GLU A 258 -2.29 -24.97 -6.54
CA GLU A 258 -0.86 -25.20 -6.25
C GLU A 258 -0.48 -26.28 -5.22
N ASN A 259 -1.41 -27.05 -4.64
CA ASN A 259 -1.04 -28.20 -3.78
C ASN A 259 -1.92 -29.44 -3.98
N THR A 260 -1.84 -30.07 -5.15
CA THR A 260 -2.16 -31.50 -5.26
C THR A 260 -0.97 -32.33 -4.75
N ILE A 261 -1.10 -32.92 -3.55
CA ILE A 261 -0.71 -34.30 -3.20
C ILE A 261 -1.47 -34.67 -1.89
N THR A 262 -2.50 -35.50 -2.08
CA THR A 262 -3.06 -36.56 -1.21
C THR A 262 -3.17 -36.35 0.32
N ASP A 263 -4.42 -36.36 0.83
CA ASP A 263 -4.94 -37.52 1.57
C ASP A 263 -6.48 -37.44 1.66
N GLU A 264 -7.14 -38.33 0.91
CA GLU A 264 -8.57 -38.59 1.00
C GLU A 264 -8.84 -39.42 2.27
N ASN A 265 -9.05 -38.77 3.41
CA ASN A 265 -9.85 -39.28 4.53
C ASN A 265 -9.80 -38.28 5.69
N GLU A 266 -10.73 -37.31 5.74
CA GLU A 266 -11.29 -36.94 7.04
C GLU A 266 -12.72 -36.40 6.90
N SER A 267 -13.59 -37.11 7.60
CA SER A 267 -15.01 -36.88 7.82
C SER A 267 -15.33 -35.51 8.40
N ASN A 268 -16.36 -34.87 7.84
CA ASN A 268 -17.23 -33.83 8.42
C ASN A 268 -16.99 -33.49 9.91
N ASN A 269 -16.02 -32.63 10.18
CA ASN A 269 -15.88 -31.90 11.43
C ASN A 269 -16.27 -30.44 11.15
N PRO A 270 -17.31 -29.86 11.79
CA PRO A 270 -17.75 -28.49 11.52
C PRO A 270 -16.87 -27.42 12.20
N SER A 271 -15.58 -27.70 12.42
CA SER A 271 -14.74 -26.94 13.35
C SER A 271 -13.36 -26.55 12.82
N THR A 272 -13.03 -26.76 11.55
CA THR A 272 -11.86 -26.12 10.93
C THR A 272 -12.23 -24.73 10.43
N ALA A 273 -12.36 -23.78 11.37
CA ALA A 273 -12.40 -22.37 11.01
C ALA A 273 -11.08 -22.04 10.27
N PHE A 274 -11.16 -21.66 9.00
CA PHE A 274 -10.00 -21.20 8.24
C PHE A 274 -9.61 -19.81 8.75
N GLU A 275 -8.46 -19.71 9.40
CA GLU A 275 -7.91 -18.44 9.89
C GLU A 275 -6.94 -17.86 8.85
N THR A 276 -7.25 -16.68 8.31
CA THR A 276 -6.36 -15.98 7.39
C THR A 276 -5.51 -14.95 8.16
N PRO A 277 -4.16 -15.07 8.17
CA PRO A 277 -3.32 -14.07 8.83
C PRO A 277 -3.34 -12.76 8.03
N ILE A 278 -4.03 -11.75 8.57
CA ILE A 278 -4.17 -10.43 7.92
C ILE A 278 -2.95 -9.54 8.16
N GLY A 279 -2.36 -9.61 9.36
CA GLY A 279 -1.39 -8.59 9.78
C GLY A 279 -0.93 -8.67 11.22
N LYS A 280 -0.25 -7.62 11.69
CA LYS A 280 0.34 -7.52 13.03
C LYS A 280 -0.07 -6.22 13.72
N LEU A 281 -0.49 -6.34 14.97
CA LEU A 281 -0.71 -5.20 15.88
C LEU A 281 0.54 -4.92 16.69
N MET A 282 0.90 -3.65 16.83
CA MET A 282 2.08 -3.19 17.55
C MET A 282 1.74 -2.02 18.48
N PHE A 283 2.19 -2.12 19.72
CA PHE A 283 1.98 -1.13 20.79
C PHE A 283 3.32 -0.50 21.18
N PRO A 284 3.82 0.49 20.42
CA PRO A 284 5.21 0.95 20.51
C PRO A 284 5.57 1.53 21.89
N ASP A 285 4.60 2.17 22.55
CA ASP A 285 4.81 2.84 23.84
C ASP A 285 4.28 2.01 25.03
N TYR A 286 3.75 0.79 24.79
CA TYR A 286 3.25 -0.07 25.87
C TYR A 286 4.40 -0.81 26.56
N SER A 287 4.42 -0.76 27.89
CA SER A 287 5.37 -1.52 28.70
C SER A 287 4.63 -2.27 29.82
N PRO A 288 4.82 -3.60 29.95
CA PRO A 288 4.17 -4.38 31.00
C PRO A 288 4.67 -4.03 32.41
N LEU A 289 5.80 -3.31 32.52
CA LEU A 289 6.37 -2.87 33.80
C LEU A 289 5.60 -1.70 34.43
N ASN A 290 4.80 -0.96 33.64
CA ASN A 290 4.05 0.22 34.08
C ASN A 290 2.58 0.12 33.61
N PRO A 291 1.75 -0.74 34.23
CA PRO A 291 0.39 -1.03 33.77
C PRO A 291 -0.57 0.16 33.85
N ASP A 292 -0.30 1.14 34.72
CA ASP A 292 -1.12 2.34 34.89
C ASP A 292 -0.85 3.42 33.83
N ASP A 293 0.19 3.28 33.01
CA ASP A 293 0.45 4.25 31.94
C ASP A 293 -0.63 4.13 30.87
N THR A 294 -1.23 5.26 30.51
CA THR A 294 -2.26 5.36 29.46
C THR A 294 -1.76 6.11 28.23
N LYS A 295 -0.53 6.63 28.25
CA LYS A 295 0.05 7.37 27.11
C LYS A 295 0.17 6.50 25.86
N TRP A 296 0.45 5.21 26.03
CA TRP A 296 0.55 4.25 24.94
C TRP A 296 -0.74 4.10 24.13
N MET A 297 -1.90 4.42 24.71
CA MET A 297 -3.19 4.35 24.02
C MET A 297 -3.29 5.34 22.87
N LYS A 298 -2.49 6.41 22.87
CA LYS A 298 -2.53 7.41 21.81
C LYS A 298 -2.05 6.89 20.47
N ARG A 299 -1.35 5.75 20.45
CA ARG A 299 -0.70 5.25 19.24
C ARG A 299 -0.59 3.73 19.23
N VAL A 300 -1.19 3.14 18.21
CA VAL A 300 -1.10 1.72 17.88
C VAL A 300 -0.88 1.61 16.39
N TYR A 301 0.01 0.72 15.95
CA TYR A 301 0.19 0.41 14.54
C TYR A 301 -0.48 -0.91 14.20
N LEU A 302 -1.21 -0.93 13.10
CA LEU A 302 -1.69 -2.15 12.44
C LEU A 302 -0.96 -2.27 11.11
N TYR A 303 -0.10 -3.27 10.99
CA TYR A 303 0.53 -3.64 9.74
C TYR A 303 -0.36 -4.66 9.03
N VAL A 304 -0.82 -4.35 7.82
CA VAL A 304 -1.67 -5.22 6.99
C VAL A 304 -0.82 -5.75 5.83
N GLY A 305 -0.67 -7.06 5.75
CA GLY A 305 0.26 -7.69 4.80
C GLY A 305 1.69 -7.19 4.99
N ARG A 306 2.39 -6.91 3.88
CA ARG A 306 3.81 -6.48 3.87
C ARG A 306 4.03 -4.99 3.61
N TYR A 307 3.02 -4.29 3.10
CA TYR A 307 3.23 -2.97 2.46
C TYR A 307 2.35 -1.88 3.03
N GLN A 308 1.46 -2.19 3.98
CA GLN A 308 0.51 -1.22 4.50
C GLN A 308 0.62 -1.15 6.02
N ARG A 309 0.69 0.07 6.54
CA ARG A 309 0.62 0.36 7.96
C ARG A 309 -0.49 1.36 8.20
N MET A 310 -1.26 1.14 9.25
CA MET A 310 -2.29 2.05 9.70
C MET A 310 -1.97 2.51 11.12
N THR A 311 -1.99 3.83 11.31
CA THR A 311 -1.84 4.44 12.62
C THR A 311 -3.21 4.64 13.26
N GLY A 312 -3.39 4.08 14.45
CA GLY A 312 -4.62 4.12 15.23
C GLY A 312 -4.37 4.44 16.70
N GLU A 313 -5.43 4.39 17.48
CA GLU A 313 -5.43 4.68 18.92
C GLU A 313 -6.32 3.69 19.67
N VAL A 314 -6.04 3.45 20.95
CA VAL A 314 -6.96 2.76 21.87
C VAL A 314 -7.91 3.79 22.45
N LYS A 315 -9.21 3.57 22.24
CA LYS A 315 -10.25 4.48 22.72
C LYS A 315 -11.14 3.78 23.74
N LYS A 316 -11.34 4.43 24.89
CA LYS A 316 -12.37 4.03 25.85
C LYS A 316 -13.75 4.29 25.26
N LEU A 317 -14.61 3.29 25.28
CA LEU A 317 -15.99 3.40 24.82
C LEU A 317 -16.81 4.21 25.82
N GLY A 318 -17.57 5.20 25.34
CA GLY A 318 -18.51 5.94 26.18
C GLY A 318 -19.63 5.05 26.73
N GLN A 319 -20.02 4.04 25.95
CA GLN A 319 -20.92 2.96 26.33
C GLN A 319 -20.22 1.62 26.09
N PRO A 320 -20.00 0.79 27.12
CA PRO A 320 -19.44 -0.54 26.94
C PRO A 320 -20.30 -1.39 26.00
N ILE A 321 -19.66 -2.17 25.13
CA ILE A 321 -20.35 -3.04 24.17
C ILE A 321 -20.35 -4.45 24.75
N ALA A 322 -21.54 -5.06 24.83
CA ALA A 322 -21.68 -6.47 25.18
C ALA A 322 -21.62 -7.31 23.92
N LEU A 323 -20.71 -8.30 23.87
CA LEU A 323 -20.75 -9.37 22.88
C LEU A 323 -21.80 -10.37 23.32
N VAL A 324 -22.77 -10.61 22.46
CA VAL A 324 -23.91 -11.48 22.72
C VAL A 324 -23.89 -12.63 21.72
N GLN A 325 -23.98 -13.85 22.22
CA GLN A 325 -24.02 -15.07 21.40
C GLN A 325 -25.37 -15.73 21.56
N ARG A 326 -25.93 -16.24 20.46
CA ARG A 326 -27.12 -17.08 20.53
C ARG A 326 -26.74 -18.43 21.14
N ARG A 327 -27.44 -18.83 22.21
CA ARG A 327 -27.24 -20.12 22.86
C ARG A 327 -27.64 -21.23 21.89
N GLN A 328 -26.76 -22.21 21.67
CA GLN A 328 -27.15 -23.41 20.93
C GLN A 328 -28.07 -24.25 21.83
N PRO A 329 -29.17 -24.81 21.32
CA PRO A 329 -30.02 -25.70 22.10
C PRO A 329 -29.20 -26.96 22.42
N THR A 330 -28.67 -27.01 23.64
CA THR A 330 -28.13 -28.24 24.22
C THR A 330 -29.33 -29.16 24.45
N GLY A 331 -29.59 -30.03 23.47
CA GLY A 331 -30.58 -31.07 23.59
C GLY A 331 -30.14 -32.09 24.63
N GLU A 332 -30.86 -32.12 25.74
CA GLU A 332 -31.21 -33.29 26.55
C GLU A 332 -32.03 -32.77 27.74
N ASP A 333 -33.31 -32.48 27.50
CA ASP A 333 -34.43 -32.81 28.39
C ASP A 333 -35.72 -32.06 27.98
N GLY A 334 -36.75 -32.84 27.65
CA GLY A 334 -38.15 -32.46 27.92
C GLY A 334 -38.91 -31.75 26.80
N GLU A 335 -39.75 -32.52 26.11
CA GLU A 335 -40.90 -32.07 25.31
C GLU A 335 -41.68 -30.94 26.01
N GLY A 336 -41.77 -29.77 25.38
CA GLY A 336 -42.61 -28.67 25.83
C GLY A 336 -42.28 -27.39 25.08
N GLY A 337 -43.14 -27.01 24.13
CA GLY A 337 -42.90 -25.95 23.16
C GLY A 337 -42.48 -24.60 23.75
N GLY A 338 -41.44 -24.04 23.14
CA GLY A 338 -40.88 -22.74 23.41
C GLY A 338 -39.55 -22.57 22.69
N GLU A 339 -39.53 -22.77 21.37
CA GLU A 339 -38.37 -22.55 20.50
C GLU A 339 -38.11 -21.04 20.39
N GLY A 340 -37.65 -20.43 21.48
CA GLY A 340 -37.20 -19.06 21.51
C GLY A 340 -35.70 -19.04 21.31
N ASP A 341 -35.21 -18.26 20.33
CA ASP A 341 -33.79 -17.90 20.28
C ASP A 341 -33.42 -17.31 21.66
N GLU A 342 -32.50 -17.92 22.41
CA GLU A 342 -31.97 -17.36 23.66
C GLU A 342 -30.61 -16.71 23.40
N LEU A 343 -30.38 -15.54 23.99
CA LEU A 343 -29.11 -14.81 23.86
C LEU A 343 -28.34 -14.85 25.18
N GLU A 344 -27.02 -15.01 25.15
CA GLU A 344 -26.12 -14.93 26.32
C GLU A 344 -25.06 -13.85 26.11
N ILE A 345 -24.80 -13.04 27.14
CA ILE A 345 -23.68 -12.10 27.15
C ILE A 345 -22.38 -12.87 27.38
N VAL A 346 -21.52 -12.90 26.38
CA VAL A 346 -20.19 -13.56 26.43
C VAL A 346 -19.16 -12.63 27.07
N GLU A 347 -19.11 -11.38 26.64
CA GLU A 347 -18.12 -10.41 27.10
C GLU A 347 -18.64 -8.99 27.15
N VAL A 348 -18.01 -8.15 27.97
CA VAL A 348 -18.27 -6.72 28.02
C VAL A 348 -16.98 -5.97 27.69
N VAL A 349 -16.92 -5.43 26.48
CA VAL A 349 -15.78 -4.70 25.95
C VAL A 349 -15.90 -3.23 26.33
N LYS A 350 -14.83 -2.68 26.93
CA LYS A 350 -14.77 -1.28 27.40
C LYS A 350 -13.87 -0.40 26.54
N TYR A 351 -13.00 -1.02 25.73
CA TYR A 351 -11.99 -0.34 24.93
C TYR A 351 -11.99 -0.92 23.52
N LYS A 352 -11.74 -0.07 22.51
CA LYS A 352 -11.57 -0.49 21.13
C LYS A 352 -10.24 0.01 20.57
N LEU A 353 -9.67 -0.75 19.65
CA LEU A 353 -8.62 -0.30 18.75
C LEU A 353 -9.28 0.42 17.58
N PHE A 354 -8.91 1.68 17.32
CA PHE A 354 -9.60 2.52 16.36
C PHE A 354 -8.62 3.05 15.30
N PHE A 355 -8.83 2.65 14.04
CA PHE A 355 -8.02 3.02 12.88
C PHE A 355 -8.89 3.79 11.88
N LYS A 356 -8.83 5.12 11.95
CA LYS A 356 -9.60 6.04 11.07
C LYS A 356 -8.81 6.58 9.89
N ASN A 357 -7.48 6.56 10.00
CA ASN A 357 -6.60 7.18 9.01
C ASN A 357 -6.40 6.25 7.81
N ARG A 358 -6.04 6.81 6.65
CA ARG A 358 -5.72 6.02 5.46
C ARG A 358 -4.47 5.18 5.72
N PRO A 359 -4.36 3.97 5.14
CA PRO A 359 -3.12 3.20 5.18
C PRO A 359 -1.96 3.98 4.55
N GLU A 360 -0.83 3.95 5.21
CA GLU A 360 0.45 4.48 4.75
C GLU A 360 1.27 3.35 4.12
N PRO A 361 1.95 3.59 2.99
CA PRO A 361 2.86 2.61 2.41
C PRO A 361 4.06 2.39 3.34
N VAL A 362 4.43 1.13 3.53
CA VAL A 362 5.65 0.73 4.23
C VAL A 362 6.66 0.29 3.17
N ASN A 363 7.83 0.92 3.15
CA ASN A 363 8.89 0.59 2.21
C ASN A 363 9.63 -0.68 2.67
N ASP A 364 9.53 -1.77 1.91
CA ASP A 364 10.56 -2.81 1.90
C ASP A 364 11.79 -2.21 1.19
N SER A 365 12.73 -1.66 1.97
CA SER A 365 13.90 -0.95 1.43
C SER A 365 15.06 -1.85 1.06
#